data_AF-A0A7Y3UKT8-F1
#
_entry.id   AF-A0A7Y3UKT8-F1
#
_cell.length_a   1.000
_cell.length_b   1.000
_cell.length_c   1.000
_cell.angle_alpha   90.00
_cell.angle_beta   90.00
_cell.angle_gamma   90.00
#
_symmetry.space_group_name_H-M   'P 1'
#
loop_
_entity.id
_entity.type
_entity.pdbx_description
1 polymer ?
#
loop_
_entity_poly.entity_id
_entity_poly.type
_entity_poly.pdbx_seq_one_letter_code
_entity_poly.pdbx_strand_id
1 'polypeptide(L)'
;MTIRHNCETQGCYIKEQTPDWGFTDSAFSGKIRIGDIDGAVEANGCLLLLEWKSVGAPLTKGQEIMYSRITKNSNIIVFVINGDAKHTESDHLAVFKGGELIYDDKANNEKIKLFCREWETKARANEL
;
A
#
# COMPACT_ATOMS: atom_id res chain seq x y z
N MET A 1 -11.26 0.61 1.43
CA MET A 1 -11.72 -0.78 1.24
C MET A 1 -12.81 -1.04 2.27
N THR A 2 -13.99 -1.48 1.88
CA THR A 2 -14.96 -1.96 2.88
C THR A 2 -14.63 -3.42 3.13
N ILE A 3 -13.95 -3.72 4.23
CA ILE A 3 -13.78 -5.09 4.70
C ILE A 3 -15.20 -5.66 4.83
N ARG A 4 -15.53 -6.70 4.04
CA ARG A 4 -16.87 -7.30 4.02
C ARG A 4 -17.13 -8.20 5.22
N HIS A 5 -16.08 -8.51 6.00
CA HIS A 5 -16.16 -9.33 7.20
C HIS A 5 -16.85 -8.57 8.33
N ASN A 6 -17.87 -9.16 8.92
CA ASN A 6 -18.56 -8.59 10.07
C ASN A 6 -18.01 -9.19 11.37
N CYS A 7 -17.28 -8.39 12.15
CA CYS A 7 -16.69 -8.85 13.40
C CYS A 7 -17.71 -9.23 14.49
N GLU A 8 -18.92 -8.69 14.45
CA GLU A 8 -19.97 -8.96 15.44
C GLU A 8 -20.59 -10.36 15.25
N THR A 9 -20.72 -10.80 13.99
CA THR A 9 -21.35 -12.09 13.67
C THR A 9 -20.37 -13.18 13.28
N GLN A 10 -19.16 -12.83 12.84
CA GLN A 10 -18.16 -13.76 12.32
C GLN A 10 -16.85 -13.78 13.14
N GLY A 11 -16.82 -13.09 14.29
CA GLY A 11 -15.62 -12.96 15.12
C GLY A 11 -14.59 -11.99 14.55
N CYS A 12 -13.54 -11.68 15.32
CA CYS A 12 -12.53 -10.70 14.90
C CYS A 12 -11.74 -11.19 13.67
N TYR A 13 -11.76 -10.46 12.55
CA TYR A 13 -11.05 -10.84 11.32
C TYR A 13 -9.57 -11.22 11.57
N ILE A 14 -8.86 -10.39 12.33
CA ILE A 14 -7.43 -10.61 12.63
C ILE A 14 -7.18 -11.92 13.38
N LYS A 15 -8.12 -12.37 14.22
CA LYS A 15 -7.96 -13.60 15.01
C LYS A 15 -8.38 -14.84 14.25
N GLU A 16 -9.44 -14.72 13.44
CA GLU A 16 -10.11 -15.87 12.85
C GLU A 16 -9.74 -16.12 11.38
N GLN A 17 -9.27 -15.09 10.66
CA GLN A 17 -9.11 -15.12 9.20
C GLN A 17 -7.70 -14.77 8.71
N THR A 18 -6.91 -14.05 9.51
CA THR A 18 -5.53 -13.72 9.11
C THR A 18 -4.63 -14.95 9.29
N PRO A 19 -4.00 -15.46 8.22
CA PRO A 19 -3.06 -16.56 8.34
C PRO A 19 -1.81 -16.14 9.11
N ASP A 20 -1.32 -17.02 9.98
CA ASP A 20 0.01 -16.87 10.57
C ASP A 20 1.06 -17.34 9.55
N TRP A 21 1.79 -16.38 8.97
CA TRP A 21 2.87 -16.65 8.02
C TRP A 21 4.17 -17.09 8.69
N GLY A 22 4.22 -17.24 10.02
CA GLY A 22 5.41 -17.62 10.78
C GLY A 22 6.06 -18.93 10.32
N PHE A 23 5.30 -19.84 9.70
CA PHE A 23 5.86 -21.05 9.08
C PHE A 23 6.85 -20.76 7.94
N THR A 24 6.88 -19.53 7.42
CA THR A 24 7.81 -19.07 6.37
C THR A 24 9.03 -18.32 6.91
N ASP A 25 9.16 -18.11 8.23
CA ASP A 25 10.21 -17.28 8.83
C ASP A 25 11.64 -17.77 8.53
N SER A 26 11.81 -19.07 8.26
CA SER A 26 13.09 -19.68 7.88
C SER A 26 13.24 -19.90 6.37
N ALA A 27 12.23 -19.56 5.57
CA ALA A 27 12.23 -19.77 4.12
C ALA A 27 13.03 -18.70 3.38
N PHE A 28 13.23 -17.52 3.98
CA PHE A 28 13.96 -16.41 3.37
C PHE A 28 15.23 -16.08 4.15
N SER A 29 16.28 -15.66 3.44
CA SER A 29 17.54 -15.28 4.06
C SER A 29 17.45 -13.93 4.78
N GLY A 30 18.13 -13.82 5.93
CA GLY A 30 18.31 -12.54 6.63
C GLY A 30 17.06 -12.13 7.41
N LYS A 31 16.61 -10.88 7.21
CA LYS A 31 15.45 -10.29 7.90
C LYS A 31 14.23 -10.16 6.99
N ILE A 32 14.17 -10.93 5.90
CA ILE A 32 13.05 -10.90 4.95
C ILE A 32 11.92 -11.77 5.50
N ARG A 33 10.72 -11.21 5.52
CA ARG A 33 9.49 -11.86 5.97
C ARG A 33 8.35 -11.46 5.04
N ILE A 34 7.30 -12.26 4.99
CA ILE A 34 6.06 -11.88 4.32
C ILE A 34 5.51 -10.65 5.05
N GLY A 35 5.10 -9.65 4.28
CA GLY A 35 4.40 -8.46 4.77
C GLY A 35 3.01 -8.36 4.18
N ASP A 36 2.14 -7.65 4.86
CA ASP A 36 0.79 -7.38 4.39
C ASP A 36 0.78 -6.28 3.30
N ILE A 37 -0.25 -6.31 2.47
CA ILE A 37 -0.56 -5.25 1.50
C ILE A 37 -1.94 -4.72 1.86
N ASP A 38 -2.04 -3.45 2.27
CA ASP A 38 -3.31 -2.86 2.74
C ASP A 38 -4.32 -2.68 1.61
N GLY A 39 -3.84 -2.44 0.39
CA GLY A 39 -4.68 -2.38 -0.79
C GLY A 39 -3.89 -2.57 -2.08
N ALA A 40 -4.57 -3.11 -3.09
CA ALA A 40 -4.05 -3.25 -4.43
C ALA A 40 -5.16 -2.95 -5.45
N VAL A 41 -4.81 -2.25 -6.52
CA VAL A 41 -5.67 -2.04 -7.69
C VAL A 41 -4.86 -2.35 -8.93
N GLU A 42 -5.44 -3.13 -9.83
CA GLU A 42 -4.85 -3.47 -11.12
C GLU A 42 -5.69 -2.87 -12.25
N ALA A 43 -5.02 -2.36 -13.27
CA ALA A 43 -5.63 -1.98 -14.53
C ALA A 43 -4.65 -2.16 -15.68
N ASN A 44 -5.00 -3.00 -16.66
CA ASN A 44 -4.26 -3.18 -17.91
C ASN A 44 -2.78 -3.61 -17.70
N GLY A 45 -2.53 -4.51 -16.74
CA GLY A 45 -1.18 -4.97 -16.39
C GLY A 45 -0.37 -3.98 -15.55
N CYS A 46 -0.97 -2.86 -15.15
CA CYS A 46 -0.39 -1.89 -14.23
C CYS A 46 -0.94 -2.08 -12.83
N LEU A 47 -0.09 -2.03 -11.81
CA LEU A 47 -0.46 -2.28 -10.41
C LEU A 47 -0.21 -1.04 -9.54
N LEU A 48 -1.24 -0.63 -8.80
CA LEU A 48 -1.13 0.32 -7.70
C LEU A 48 -1.20 -0.43 -6.39
N LEU A 49 -0.12 -0.37 -5.61
CA LEU A 49 -0.09 -0.82 -4.23
C LEU A 49 -0.37 0.35 -3.29
N LEU A 50 -1.16 0.10 -2.27
CA LEU A 50 -1.54 1.06 -1.24
C LEU A 50 -1.07 0.53 0.10
N GLU A 51 -0.31 1.32 0.82
CA GLU A 51 0.10 1.09 2.21
C GLU A 51 -0.52 2.20 3.07
N TRP A 52 -1.20 1.83 4.15
CA TRP A 52 -1.70 2.77 5.14
C TRP A 52 -0.80 2.78 6.38
N LYS A 53 -0.44 3.96 6.83
CA LYS A 53 0.31 4.20 8.06
C LYS A 53 -0.50 5.10 8.99
N SER A 54 -0.43 4.83 10.29
CA SER A 54 -0.97 5.76 11.27
C SER A 54 -0.22 7.09 11.25
N VAL A 55 -0.85 8.15 11.75
CA VAL A 55 -0.21 9.47 11.92
C VAL A 55 1.09 9.32 12.72
N GLY A 56 2.20 9.81 12.16
CA GLY A 56 3.53 9.74 12.78
C GLY A 56 4.23 8.37 12.70
N ALA A 57 3.60 7.33 12.14
CA ALA A 57 4.26 6.04 11.95
C ALA A 57 5.26 6.14 10.78
N PRO A 58 6.56 5.84 11.01
CA PRO A 58 7.59 5.99 9.99
C PRO A 58 7.50 4.86 8.95
N LEU A 59 7.92 5.18 7.72
CA LEU A 59 8.24 4.16 6.73
C LEU A 59 9.54 3.45 7.14
N THR A 60 9.49 2.14 7.33
CA THR A 60 10.69 1.39 7.71
C THR A 60 11.69 1.33 6.55
N LYS A 61 12.99 1.22 6.85
CA LYS A 61 14.01 1.13 5.79
C LYS A 61 13.80 -0.08 4.87
N GLY A 62 13.29 -1.19 5.40
CA GLY A 62 12.95 -2.37 4.62
C GLY A 62 11.85 -2.09 3.58
N GLN A 63 10.79 -1.38 3.99
CA GLN A 63 9.71 -0.98 3.09
C GLN A 63 10.19 0.04 2.04
N GLU A 64 10.98 1.04 2.44
CA GLU A 64 11.57 2.01 1.50
C GLU A 64 12.41 1.31 0.41
N ILE A 65 13.27 0.37 0.81
CA ILE A 65 14.07 -0.43 -0.13
C ILE A 65 13.16 -1.28 -1.04
N MET A 66 12.14 -1.91 -0.47
CA MET A 66 11.20 -2.73 -1.23
C MET A 66 10.47 -1.89 -2.27
N TYR A 67 9.83 -0.79 -1.86
CA TYR A 67 9.05 0.07 -2.75
C TYR A 67 9.91 0.70 -3.85
N SER A 68 11.11 1.18 -3.54
CA SER A 68 12.05 1.61 -4.58
C SER A 68 12.38 0.47 -5.55
N ARG A 69 12.72 -0.73 -5.06
CA ARG A 69 13.13 -1.83 -5.96
C ARG A 69 11.99 -2.39 -6.79
N ILE A 70 10.80 -2.58 -6.23
CA ILE A 70 9.67 -3.20 -6.96
C ILE A 70 9.09 -2.25 -8.01
N THR A 71 9.21 -0.94 -7.82
CA THR A 71 8.75 0.07 -8.80
C THR A 71 9.81 0.36 -9.87
N LYS A 72 11.04 -0.13 -9.71
CA LYS A 72 12.11 0.03 -10.69
C LYS A 72 11.86 -0.87 -11.90
N ASN A 73 11.75 -0.28 -13.09
CA ASN A 73 11.53 -0.97 -14.36
C ASN A 73 10.28 -1.89 -14.36
N SER A 74 9.22 -1.48 -13.67
CA SER A 74 7.95 -2.21 -13.63
C SER A 74 6.77 -1.26 -13.81
N ASN A 75 5.60 -1.83 -14.10
CA ASN A 75 4.34 -1.08 -14.13
C ASN A 75 3.70 -0.97 -12.73
N ILE A 76 4.51 -1.04 -11.67
CA ILE A 76 4.07 -0.96 -10.28
C ILE A 76 4.32 0.47 -9.78
N ILE A 77 3.31 1.03 -9.12
CA ILE A 77 3.39 2.28 -8.36
C ILE A 77 2.93 1.98 -6.93
N VAL A 78 3.58 2.60 -5.94
CA VAL A 78 3.21 2.43 -4.53
C VAL A 78 2.82 3.78 -3.95
N PHE A 79 1.64 3.85 -3.34
CA PHE A 79 1.25 4.97 -2.48
C PHE A 79 1.38 4.56 -1.02
N VAL A 80 2.08 5.36 -0.23
CA VAL A 80 2.11 5.27 1.23
C VAL A 80 1.30 6.43 1.77
N ILE A 81 0.20 6.11 2.44
CA ILE A 81 -0.79 7.07 2.94
C ILE A 81 -0.68 7.11 4.46
N ASN A 82 -0.40 8.28 5.02
CA ASN A 82 -0.46 8.48 6.46
C ASN A 82 -1.75 9.18 6.85
N GLY A 83 -2.43 8.64 7.87
CA GLY A 83 -3.70 9.19 8.31
C GLY A 83 -4.28 8.56 9.57
N ASP A 84 -5.43 9.10 9.98
CA ASP A 84 -6.25 8.55 11.04
C ASP A 84 -7.19 7.49 10.46
N ALA A 85 -6.88 6.22 10.73
CA ALA A 85 -7.70 5.09 10.29
C ALA A 85 -9.09 5.05 10.96
N LYS A 86 -9.25 5.64 12.16
CA LYS A 86 -10.54 5.64 12.88
C LYS A 86 -11.56 6.55 12.19
N HIS A 87 -11.11 7.73 11.76
CA HIS A 87 -11.95 8.71 11.05
C HIS A 87 -11.84 8.59 9.53
N THR A 88 -10.95 7.72 9.03
CA THR A 88 -10.65 7.55 7.60
C THR A 88 -10.19 8.86 6.94
N GLU A 89 -9.30 9.58 7.62
CA GLU A 89 -8.77 10.87 7.17
C GLU A 89 -7.28 10.74 6.88
N SER A 90 -6.88 11.09 5.66
CA SER A 90 -5.47 11.19 5.28
C SER A 90 -4.92 12.59 5.55
N ASP A 91 -3.67 12.65 5.96
CA ASP A 91 -2.91 13.87 6.16
C ASP A 91 -1.77 14.00 5.14
N HIS A 92 -1.18 12.87 4.73
CA HIS A 92 0.05 12.84 3.95
C HIS A 92 0.09 11.67 2.96
N LEU A 93 0.73 11.89 1.81
CA LEU A 93 0.94 10.88 0.77
C LEU A 93 2.41 10.89 0.34
N ALA A 94 2.99 9.70 0.24
CA ALA A 94 4.25 9.45 -0.44
C ALA A 94 4.02 8.52 -1.64
N VAL A 95 4.66 8.80 -2.78
CA VAL A 95 4.50 8.03 -4.02
C VAL A 95 5.85 7.52 -4.51
N PHE A 96 5.97 6.19 -4.62
CA PHE A 96 7.11 5.55 -5.25
C PHE A 96 6.78 5.16 -6.70
N LYS A 97 7.65 5.54 -7.63
CA LYS A 97 7.54 5.21 -9.05
C LYS A 97 8.95 5.13 -9.66
N GLY A 98 9.20 4.13 -10.50
CA GLY A 98 10.44 4.06 -11.29
C GLY A 98 11.72 3.92 -10.45
N GLY A 99 11.62 3.49 -9.19
CA GLY A 99 12.77 3.46 -8.28
C GLY A 99 12.89 4.64 -7.33
N GLU A 100 12.06 5.66 -7.47
CA GLU A 100 12.21 6.94 -6.78
C GLU A 100 10.96 7.32 -5.97
N LEU A 101 11.16 8.08 -4.89
CA LEU A 101 10.11 8.79 -4.18
C LEU A 101 9.83 10.09 -4.93
N ILE A 102 8.77 10.10 -5.74
CA ILE A 102 8.47 11.21 -6.67
C ILE A 102 7.51 12.26 -6.08
N TYR A 103 6.88 11.95 -4.95
CA TYR A 103 6.00 12.85 -4.22
C TYR A 103 6.04 12.46 -2.74
N ASP A 104 6.12 13.45 -1.85
CA ASP A 104 6.19 13.28 -0.39
C ASP A 104 5.69 14.58 0.27
N ASP A 105 4.37 14.74 0.36
CA ASP A 105 3.76 15.95 0.93
C ASP A 105 2.32 15.70 1.42
N LYS A 106 1.77 16.68 2.13
CA LYS A 106 0.40 16.68 2.62
C LYS A 106 -0.61 16.38 1.52
N ALA A 107 -1.50 15.46 1.83
CA ALA A 107 -2.58 15.03 0.94
C ALA A 107 -3.76 14.54 1.76
N ASN A 108 -4.90 15.21 1.56
CA ASN A 108 -6.18 14.76 2.10
C ASN A 108 -6.86 13.74 1.17
N ASN A 109 -8.01 13.24 1.58
CA ASN A 109 -8.75 12.21 0.85
C ASN A 109 -9.08 12.60 -0.59
N GLU A 110 -9.41 13.87 -0.84
CA GLU A 110 -9.72 14.34 -2.20
C GLU A 110 -8.49 14.41 -3.10
N LYS A 111 -7.33 14.83 -2.55
CA LYS A 111 -6.06 14.82 -3.29
C LYS A 111 -5.65 13.38 -3.60
N ILE A 112 -5.78 12.45 -2.67
CA ILE A 112 -5.48 11.02 -2.91
C ILE A 112 -6.42 10.46 -3.99
N LYS A 113 -7.72 10.77 -3.96
CA LYS A 113 -8.66 10.36 -5.02
C LYS A 113 -8.24 10.87 -6.39
N LEU A 114 -7.73 12.10 -6.48
CA LEU A 114 -7.20 12.64 -7.73
C LEU A 114 -6.00 11.84 -8.23
N PHE A 115 -5.02 11.56 -7.38
CA PHE A 115 -3.86 10.73 -7.71
C PHE A 115 -4.27 9.33 -8.19
N CYS A 116 -5.26 8.71 -7.55
CA CYS A 116 -5.80 7.42 -7.99
C CYS A 116 -6.43 7.50 -9.39
N ARG A 117 -7.19 8.56 -9.70
CA ARG A 117 -7.81 8.76 -11.03
C ARG A 117 -6.78 9.02 -12.11
N GLU A 118 -5.76 9.82 -11.81
CA GLU A 118 -4.63 10.07 -12.72
C GLU A 118 -3.85 8.78 -12.98
N TRP A 119 -3.58 8.00 -11.94
CA TRP A 119 -2.97 6.69 -12.07
C TRP A 119 -3.81 5.77 -12.97
N GLU A 120 -5.11 5.63 -12.71
CA GLU A 120 -5.98 4.74 -13.49
C GLU A 120 -6.01 5.14 -14.97
N THR A 121 -6.11 6.45 -15.24
CA THR A 121 -6.13 6.99 -16.60
C THR A 121 -4.88 6.58 -17.37
N LYS A 122 -3.70 6.76 -16.77
CA LYS A 122 -2.41 6.38 -17.37
C LYS A 122 -2.24 4.86 -17.48
N ALA A 123 -2.68 4.12 -16.46
CA ALA A 123 -2.65 2.65 -16.45
C ALA A 123 -3.45 2.07 -17.63
N ARG A 124 -4.68 2.55 -17.83
CA ARG A 124 -5.53 2.12 -18.96
C ARG A 124 -4.96 2.51 -20.32
N ALA A 125 -4.17 3.59 -20.38
CA ALA A 125 -3.49 4.02 -21.60
C ALA A 125 -2.13 3.32 -21.85
N ASN A 126 -1.63 2.51 -20.90
CA ASN A 126 -0.26 1.97 -20.90
C ASN A 126 0.83 3.08 -20.94
N GLU A 127 0.62 4.15 -20.18
CA GLU A 127 1.49 5.35 -20.14
C GLU A 127 2.17 5.55 -18.77
N LEU A 128 2.33 4.48 -17.98
CA LEU A 128 2.99 4.54 -16.68
C LEU A 128 4.51 4.50 -16.78
#